data_AF-A0AAN5CM97-F1
#
_entry.id   AF-A0AAN5CM97-F1
#
_cell.length_a   1.000
_cell.length_b   1.000
_cell.length_c   1.000
_cell.angle_alpha   90.00
_cell.angle_beta   90.00
_cell.angle_gamma   90.00
#
_symmetry.space_group_name_H-M   'P 1'
#
loop_
_entity.id
_entity.type
_entity.pdbx_description
1 polymer ?
#
loop_
_entity_poly.entity_id
_entity_poly.type
_entity_poly.pdbx_seq_one_letter_code
_entity_poly.pdbx_strand_id
1 'polypeptide(L)'
;LTILSASTIHPLVLYLLIFKSKAMTRDIRIGYIWNTVSIILNEWYFSILFRPYFIFPYDAIYCDGPICRLGLPKRLLTTLFVFFIVLEILPFLFLILRMHHSFARVTGGK
;
A
#
# COMPACT_ATOMS: atom_id res chain seq x y z
N LEU A 1 15.69 -8.66 1.00
CA LEU A 1 15.36 -8.01 2.29
C LEU A 1 13.92 -7.49 2.29
N THR A 2 13.51 -6.75 1.26
CA THR A 2 12.14 -6.24 1.04
C THR A 2 11.04 -7.31 1.21
N ILE A 3 11.16 -8.45 0.54
CA ILE A 3 10.19 -9.56 0.61
C ILE A 3 10.01 -10.12 2.05
N LEU A 4 11.07 -10.11 2.87
CA LEU A 4 11.00 -10.57 4.25
C LEU A 4 10.35 -9.52 5.17
N SER A 5 10.66 -8.23 4.97
CA SER A 5 9.99 -7.13 5.69
C SER A 5 8.51 -7.00 5.32
N ALA A 6 8.17 -7.20 4.04
CA ALA A 6 6.79 -7.28 3.54
C ALA A 6 5.98 -8.35 4.29
N SER A 7 6.56 -9.55 4.33
CA SER A 7 5.91 -10.75 4.85
C SER A 7 6.00 -10.89 6.38
N THR A 8 6.70 -10.01 7.10
CA THR A 8 6.68 -10.06 8.57
C THR A 8 5.93 -8.88 9.16
N ILE A 9 6.09 -7.67 8.63
CA ILE A 9 5.47 -6.48 9.23
C ILE A 9 3.97 -6.43 8.92
N HIS A 10 3.57 -6.67 7.66
CA HIS A 10 2.14 -6.63 7.28
C HIS A 10 1.29 -7.72 7.96
N PRO A 11 1.69 -9.00 7.99
CA PRO A 11 0.92 -10.02 8.69
C PRO A 11 1.02 -9.90 10.21
N LEU A 12 2.10 -9.35 10.79
CA LEU A 12 2.17 -9.11 12.24
C LEU A 12 1.19 -8.02 12.69
N VAL A 13 1.05 -6.93 11.92
CA VAL A 13 0.05 -5.88 12.20
C VAL A 13 -1.37 -6.41 12.00
N LEU A 14 -1.61 -7.20 10.94
CA LEU A 14 -2.86 -7.92 10.72
C LEU A 14 -3.19 -8.90 11.86
N TYR A 15 -2.21 -9.66 12.32
CA TYR A 15 -2.36 -10.66 13.37
C TYR A 15 -2.66 -10.01 14.72
N LEU A 16 -1.93 -8.95 15.08
CA LEU A 16 -2.17 -8.17 16.29
C LEU A 16 -3.57 -7.52 16.28
N LEU A 17 -4.04 -7.02 15.13
CA LEU A 17 -5.41 -6.48 15.02
C LEU A 17 -6.49 -7.57 15.03
N ILE A 18 -6.30 -8.69 14.32
CA ILE A 18 -7.32 -9.75 14.20
C ILE A 18 -7.50 -10.50 15.51
N PHE A 19 -6.41 -10.82 16.22
CA PHE A 19 -6.50 -11.58 17.46
C PHE A 19 -6.89 -10.73 18.68
N LYS A 20 -6.56 -9.43 18.68
CA LYS A 20 -6.88 -8.55 19.81
C LYS A 20 -8.17 -7.73 19.63
N SER A 21 -8.72 -7.64 18.42
CA SER A 21 -9.93 -6.86 18.13
C SER A 21 -11.18 -7.74 17.99
N LYS A 22 -11.66 -8.28 19.11
CA LYS A 22 -12.96 -8.99 19.19
C LYS A 22 -14.17 -8.07 18.93
N ALA A 23 -13.97 -6.75 18.84
CA ALA A 23 -15.02 -5.74 18.67
C ALA A 23 -15.08 -5.11 17.25
N MET A 24 -14.32 -5.63 16.28
CA MET A 24 -14.18 -4.98 14.96
C MET A 24 -15.34 -5.30 14.01
N THR A 25 -15.92 -4.26 13.39
CA THR A 25 -16.99 -4.37 12.39
C THR A 25 -16.50 -5.07 11.12
N ARG A 26 -17.33 -5.95 10.53
CA ARG A 26 -16.99 -6.75 9.33
C ARG A 26 -16.48 -5.90 8.15
N ASP A 27 -17.04 -4.71 7.95
CA ASP A 27 -16.62 -3.81 6.87
C ASP A 27 -15.15 -3.38 6.98
N ILE A 28 -14.67 -3.14 8.20
CA ILE A 28 -13.29 -2.70 8.44
C ILE A 28 -12.33 -3.87 8.20
N ARG A 29 -12.75 -5.10 8.52
CA ARG A 29 -11.97 -6.31 8.21
C ARG A 29 -11.78 -6.48 6.70
N ILE A 30 -12.82 -6.28 5.90
CA ILE A 30 -12.74 -6.35 4.44
C ILE A 30 -11.79 -5.28 3.90
N GLY A 31 -11.93 -4.03 4.37
CA GLY A 31 -11.03 -2.94 4.00
C GLY A 31 -9.56 -3.25 4.32
N TYR A 32 -9.29 -3.91 5.45
CA TYR A 32 -7.94 -4.28 5.88
C TYR A 32 -7.31 -5.37 5.00
N ILE A 33 -8.12 -6.36 4.61
CA ILE A 33 -7.69 -7.39 3.66
C ILE A 33 -7.33 -6.73 2.33
N TRP A 34 -8.18 -5.84 1.83
CA TRP A 34 -7.93 -5.13 0.57
C TRP A 34 -6.68 -4.26 0.62
N ASN A 35 -6.49 -3.52 1.71
CA ASN A 35 -5.29 -2.72 1.93
C ASN A 35 -4.02 -3.59 1.91
N THR A 36 -4.07 -4.75 2.57
CA THR A 36 -2.91 -5.66 2.61
C THR A 36 -2.60 -6.23 1.24
N VAL A 37 -3.62 -6.65 0.50
CA VAL A 37 -3.46 -7.15 -0.88
C VAL A 37 -2.86 -6.07 -1.77
N SER A 38 -3.38 -4.83 -1.70
CA SER A 38 -2.84 -3.70 -2.46
C SER A 38 -1.37 -3.44 -2.15
N ILE A 39 -0.97 -3.43 -0.87
CA ILE A 39 0.43 -3.20 -0.49
C ILE A 39 1.34 -4.30 -1.01
N ILE A 40 0.95 -5.58 -0.87
CA ILE A 40 1.77 -6.70 -1.37
C ILE A 40 1.94 -6.61 -2.89
N LEU A 41 0.86 -6.34 -3.63
CA LEU A 41 0.93 -6.16 -5.08
C LEU A 41 1.84 -4.98 -5.45
N ASN A 42 1.76 -3.88 -4.71
CA ASN A 42 2.55 -2.70 -4.99
C ASN A 42 4.04 -2.91 -4.73
N GLU A 43 4.38 -3.61 -3.64
CA GLU A 43 5.77 -3.95 -3.34
C GLU A 43 6.36 -4.89 -4.39
N TRP A 44 5.58 -5.86 -4.87
CA TRP A 44 5.99 -6.72 -5.98
C TRP A 44 6.20 -5.92 -7.26
N TYR A 45 5.27 -5.02 -7.59
CA TYR A 45 5.36 -4.16 -8.76
C TYR A 45 6.62 -3.27 -8.71
N PHE A 46 6.87 -2.59 -7.59
CA PHE A 46 8.02 -1.70 -7.45
C PHE A 46 9.34 -2.42 -7.30
N SER A 47 9.38 -3.57 -6.62
CA SER A 47 10.64 -4.28 -6.37
C SER A 47 11.12 -5.09 -7.57
N ILE A 48 10.19 -5.72 -8.29
CA ILE A 48 10.52 -6.68 -9.36
C ILE A 48 10.31 -6.07 -10.74
N LEU A 49 9.19 -5.37 -10.94
CA LEU A 49 8.74 -4.94 -12.27
C LEU A 49 9.28 -3.57 -12.69
N PHE A 50 9.27 -2.60 -11.77
CA PHE A 50 9.65 -1.21 -12.05
C PHE A 50 11.08 -0.91 -11.58
N ARG A 51 11.43 -1.27 -10.34
CA ARG A 51 12.74 -1.04 -9.74
C ARG A 51 13.24 0.42 -9.92
N PRO A 52 12.58 1.39 -9.27
CA PRO A 52 12.95 2.80 -9.37
C PRO A 52 14.23 3.07 -8.56
N TYR A 53 15.13 3.87 -9.13
CA TYR A 53 16.33 4.40 -8.50
C TYR A 53 16.26 5.92 -8.51
N PHE A 54 16.26 6.52 -7.32
CA PHE A 54 16.36 7.98 -7.18
C PHE A 54 17.80 8.40 -7.45
N ILE A 55 18.00 9.21 -8.48
CA ILE A 55 19.33 9.73 -8.81
C ILE A 55 19.54 11.04 -8.05
N PHE A 56 19.88 10.97 -6.76
CA PHE A 56 20.26 12.20 -6.04
C PHE A 56 21.55 12.78 -6.64
N PRO A 57 21.68 14.11 -6.86
CA PRO A 57 20.80 15.22 -6.46
C PRO A 57 19.77 15.66 -7.51
N TYR A 58 19.57 14.90 -8.57
CA TYR A 58 18.61 15.22 -9.62
C TYR A 58 17.20 14.76 -9.23
N ASP A 59 16.18 15.55 -9.55
CA ASP A 59 14.77 15.15 -9.42
C ASP A 59 14.37 14.22 -10.58
N ALA A 60 15.14 13.13 -10.73
CA ALA A 60 15.01 12.17 -11.80
C ALA A 60 14.93 10.76 -11.20
N ILE A 61 13.92 10.01 -11.66
CA ILE A 61 13.72 8.61 -11.31
C ILE A 61 14.26 7.78 -12.47
N TYR A 62 15.34 7.05 -12.23
CA TYR A 62 15.83 6.04 -13.16
C TYR A 62 15.08 4.73 -12.95
N CYS A 63 14.82 4.01 -14.03
CA CYS A 63 14.08 2.75 -13.99
C CYS A 63 14.91 1.63 -14.65
N ASP A 64 15.16 0.55 -13.90
CA ASP A 64 15.93 -0.62 -14.39
C ASP A 64 15.10 -1.92 -14.43
N GLY A 65 13.80 -1.84 -14.17
CA GLY A 65 12.91 -3.00 -14.18
C GLY A 65 12.62 -3.56 -15.59
N PRO A 66 12.11 -4.80 -15.69
CA PRO A 66 11.72 -5.43 -16.95
C PRO A 66 10.71 -4.61 -17.76
N ILE A 67 9.78 -3.90 -17.10
CA ILE A 67 8.83 -3.01 -17.79
C ILE A 67 9.57 -1.85 -18.49
N CYS A 68 10.65 -1.37 -17.90
CA CYS A 68 11.43 -0.27 -18.48
C CYS A 68 12.33 -0.74 -19.62
N ARG A 69 12.74 -2.01 -19.64
CA ARG A 69 13.52 -2.62 -20.72
C ARG A 69 12.70 -2.93 -21.98
N LEU A 70 11.37 -3.04 -21.84
CA LEU A 70 10.44 -3.25 -22.96
C LEU A 70 10.31 -2.02 -23.89
N GLY A 71 10.94 -0.88 -23.55
CA GLY A 71 10.94 0.30 -24.42
C GLY A 71 9.59 1.01 -24.52
N LEU A 72 8.72 0.86 -23.52
CA LEU A 72 7.41 1.53 -23.50
C LEU A 72 7.55 3.06 -23.47
N PRO A 73 6.57 3.80 -24.03
CA PRO A 73 6.58 5.25 -23.99
C PRO A 73 6.54 5.75 -22.54
N LYS A 74 7.38 6.76 -22.23
CA LYS A 74 7.53 7.34 -20.88
C LYS A 74 6.20 7.72 -20.23
N ARG A 75 5.25 8.25 -21.02
CA ARG A 75 3.90 8.60 -20.55
C ARG A 75 3.17 7.40 -19.93
N LEU A 76 3.21 6.25 -20.61
CA LEU A 76 2.53 5.04 -20.15
C LEU A 76 3.19 4.50 -18.87
N LEU A 77 4.52 4.58 -18.82
CA LEU A 77 5.30 4.16 -17.67
C LEU A 77 4.95 5.01 -16.43
N THR A 78 4.87 6.33 -16.57
CA THR A 78 4.45 7.24 -15.50
C THR A 78 3.00 7.01 -15.10
N THR A 79 2.09 6.76 -16.05
CA THR A 79 0.68 6.47 -15.70
C THR A 79 0.52 5.18 -14.90
N LEU A 80 1.27 4.13 -15.25
CA LEU A 80 1.25 2.88 -14.49
C LEU A 80 1.82 3.09 -13.08
N PHE A 81 2.94 3.81 -12.98
CA PHE A 81 3.55 4.18 -11.69
C PHE A 81 2.53 4.87 -10.76
N VAL A 82 1.87 5.92 -11.25
CA VAL A 82 0.88 6.68 -10.47
C VAL A 82 -0.36 5.82 -10.15
N PHE A 83 -0.82 5.01 -11.09
CA PHE A 83 -1.98 4.13 -10.89
C PHE A 83 -1.79 3.18 -9.71
N PHE A 84 -0.63 2.52 -9.65
CA PHE A 84 -0.32 1.60 -8.56
C PHE A 84 -0.19 2.30 -7.20
N ILE A 85 0.39 3.51 -7.16
CA ILE A 85 0.42 4.34 -5.94
C ILE A 85 -0.99 4.71 -5.47
N VAL A 86 -1.85 5.18 -6.38
CA VAL A 86 -3.22 5.56 -6.04
C VAL A 86 -4.01 4.36 -5.54
N LEU A 87 -3.81 3.17 -6.13
CA LEU A 87 -4.48 1.93 -5.74
C LEU A 87 -4.15 1.50 -4.30
N GLU A 88 -2.95 1.83 -3.81
CA GLU A 88 -2.56 1.60 -2.40
C GLU A 88 -3.12 2.67 -1.46
N ILE A 89 -3.10 3.94 -1.87
CA ILE A 89 -3.55 5.06 -1.02
C ILE A 89 -5.04 4.99 -0.73
N LEU A 90 -5.86 4.59 -1.70
CA LEU A 90 -7.33 4.52 -1.55
C LEU A 90 -7.80 3.63 -0.38
N PRO A 91 -7.41 2.34 -0.29
CA PRO A 91 -7.84 1.48 0.81
C PRO A 91 -7.26 1.94 2.16
N PHE A 92 -6.06 2.53 2.16
CA PHE A 92 -5.45 3.09 3.36
C PHE A 92 -6.26 4.28 3.89
N LEU A 93 -6.62 5.23 3.01
CA LEU A 93 -7.42 6.40 3.38
C LEU A 93 -8.81 5.99 3.88
N PHE A 94 -9.45 5.03 3.21
CA PHE A 94 -10.73 4.49 3.64
C PHE A 94 -10.66 3.91 5.07
N LEU A 95 -9.61 3.14 5.38
CA LEU A 95 -9.40 2.57 6.70
C LEU A 95 -9.20 3.65 7.78
N ILE A 96 -8.34 4.64 7.52
CA ILE A 96 -8.09 5.75 8.45
C ILE A 96 -9.39 6.50 8.74
N LEU A 97 -10.17 6.83 7.70
CA LEU A 97 -11.43 7.55 7.87
C LEU A 97 -12.42 6.75 8.73
N ARG A 98 -12.55 5.44 8.49
CA ARG A 98 -13.44 4.58 9.28
C ARG A 98 -12.98 4.42 10.73
N MET A 99 -11.67 4.31 10.96
CA MET A 99 -11.12 4.30 12.33
C MET A 99 -11.37 5.63 13.03
N HIS A 100 -11.12 6.76 12.36
CA HIS A 100 -11.32 8.09 12.93
C HIS A 100 -12.79 8.31 13.31
N HIS A 101 -13.74 7.92 12.45
CA HIS A 101 -15.16 7.95 12.79
C HIS A 101 -15.52 7.08 14.00
N SER A 102 -14.88 5.91 14.14
CA SER A 102 -15.08 5.04 15.30
C SER A 102 -14.59 5.70 16.59
N PHE A 103 -13.38 6.28 16.59
CA PHE A 103 -12.84 7.00 17.74
C PHE A 103 -13.65 8.24 18.12
N ALA A 104 -14.08 9.03 17.13
CA ALA A 104 -14.91 10.21 17.36
C ALA A 104 -16.26 9.86 18.01
N ARG A 105 -16.90 8.74 17.61
CA ARG A 105 -18.13 8.26 18.26
C ARG A 105 -17.92 7.83 19.70
N VAL A 106 -16.78 7.21 20.01
CA VAL A 106 -16.46 6.76 21.37
C VAL A 106 -16.17 7.95 22.30
N THR A 107 -15.59 9.04 21.78
CA THR A 107 -15.23 10.22 22.57
C THR A 107 -16.35 11.26 22.68
N GLY A 108 -17.21 11.40 21.67
CA GLY A 108 -18.34 12.33 21.67
C GLY A 108 -19.63 11.79 22.29
N GLY A 109 -19.63 10.56 22.80
CA GLY A 109 -20.78 9.92 23.46
C GLY A 109 -20.84 10.12 24.98
N LYS A 110 -20.21 11.18 25.50
CA LYS A 110 -20.33 11.62 26.90
C LYS A 110 -21.10 12.93 26.97
#